data_AF-A0A7C4C0E0-F1
#
_entry.id   AF-A0A7C4C0E0-F1
#
_cell.length_a   1.000
_cell.length_b   1.000
_cell.length_c   1.000
_cell.angle_alpha   90.00
_cell.angle_beta   90.00
_cell.angle_gamma   90.00
#
_symmetry.space_group_name_H-M   'P 1'
#
loop_
_entity.id
_entity.type
_entity.pdbx_description
1 polymer ?
#
loop_
_entity_poly.entity_id
_entity_poly.type
_entity_poly.pdbx_seq_one_letter_code
_entity_poly.pdbx_strand_id
1 'polypeptide(L)'
;MTEPRIPPPLEEFGDRPFSFYPPILGVEHNEWRFVRSTWSELLIQNTGTREEIWIPRRYIGEISQIDQPVMIVGLLKQLEYRAGAVWPAQRRILEMPAPDHPASRGAEEETAEPPHMPRGFEGKTESRVGRLIALALLLGLAGCVFLIYLFQGARGGRVTYEAILQTDLALTAQDDYFDIIRKLGTPKDDHWRSETGEMQYRILEYPDRGFSIVLMGVERDKARYVGALDKNWKVVHSVKLPGGGDTRAMLQKLQKF
;
A
#
# COMPACT_ATOMS: atom_id res chain seq x y z
N MET A 1 -29.29 15.11 6.17
CA MET A 1 -27.83 15.13 5.93
C MET A 1 -27.29 13.80 6.43
N THR A 2 -26.91 12.91 5.53
CA THR A 2 -26.43 11.57 5.87
C THR A 2 -24.95 11.69 6.23
N GLU A 3 -24.60 11.53 7.49
CA GLU A 3 -23.20 11.45 7.91
C GLU A 3 -22.51 10.30 7.13
N PRO A 4 -21.27 10.50 6.64
CA PRO A 4 -20.48 9.39 6.13
C PRO A 4 -20.15 8.47 7.31
N ARG A 5 -20.85 7.34 7.40
CA ARG A 5 -20.60 6.30 8.40
C ARG A 5 -19.16 5.80 8.25
N ILE A 6 -18.30 6.21 9.18
CA ILE A 6 -16.96 5.67 9.40
C ILE A 6 -17.13 4.17 9.72
N PRO A 7 -16.39 3.24 9.10
CA PRO A 7 -16.58 1.81 9.35
C PRO A 7 -15.95 1.44 10.70
N PRO A 8 -16.64 0.65 11.52
CA PRO A 8 -15.94 -0.51 12.09
C PRO A 8 -16.81 -1.75 11.96
N PRO A 9 -16.21 -2.95 11.76
CA PRO A 9 -16.47 -3.93 12.82
C PRO A 9 -15.34 -4.95 13.13
N LEU A 10 -14.22 -5.04 12.39
CA LEU A 10 -13.24 -6.13 12.64
C LEU A 10 -12.37 -5.89 13.89
N GLU A 11 -12.01 -4.63 14.15
CA GLU A 11 -11.19 -4.24 15.31
C GLU A 11 -11.94 -4.44 16.64
N GLU A 12 -13.27 -4.33 16.62
CA GLU A 12 -14.14 -4.55 17.79
C GLU A 12 -14.20 -6.03 18.20
N PHE A 13 -13.73 -6.93 17.36
CA PHE A 13 -13.69 -8.36 17.67
C PHE A 13 -12.64 -8.71 18.71
N GLY A 14 -11.65 -7.84 18.95
CA GLY A 14 -10.55 -8.12 19.86
C GLY A 14 -9.94 -9.49 19.55
N ASP A 15 -9.93 -10.38 20.53
CA ASP A 15 -9.41 -11.75 20.40
C ASP A 15 -10.45 -12.77 19.87
N ARG A 16 -11.69 -12.38 19.56
CA ARG A 16 -12.73 -13.34 19.16
C ARG A 16 -12.38 -13.97 17.79
N PRO A 17 -12.42 -15.31 17.67
CA PRO A 17 -12.19 -15.96 16.39
C PRO A 17 -13.34 -15.73 15.41
N PHE A 18 -13.00 -15.69 14.12
CA PHE A 18 -13.94 -15.56 13.01
C PHE A 18 -13.46 -16.35 11.78
N SER A 19 -14.35 -16.57 10.83
CA SER A 19 -14.08 -17.26 9.57
C SER A 19 -14.38 -16.38 8.37
N PHE A 20 -13.63 -16.55 7.26
CA PHE A 20 -13.95 -15.83 6.02
C PHE A 20 -14.94 -16.61 5.16
N TYR A 21 -15.83 -15.87 4.49
CA TYR A 21 -16.68 -16.42 3.45
C TYR A 21 -16.66 -15.54 2.19
N PRO A 22 -16.24 -16.07 1.02
CA PRO A 22 -15.66 -17.40 0.80
C PRO A 22 -14.34 -17.63 1.58
N PRO A 23 -13.94 -18.89 1.84
CA PRO A 23 -12.66 -19.18 2.48
C PRO A 23 -11.48 -18.72 1.62
N ILE A 24 -10.38 -18.34 2.28
CA ILE A 24 -9.11 -18.08 1.61
C ILE A 24 -8.57 -19.42 1.08
N LEU A 25 -8.14 -19.46 -0.17
CA LEU A 25 -7.56 -20.67 -0.78
C LEU A 25 -6.09 -20.83 -0.37
N GLY A 26 -5.61 -22.08 -0.29
CA GLY A 26 -4.22 -22.36 0.05
C GLY A 26 -3.87 -22.26 1.53
N VAL A 27 -4.88 -22.20 2.41
CA VAL A 27 -4.75 -22.23 3.87
C VAL A 27 -5.43 -23.48 4.42
N GLU A 28 -4.88 -24.08 5.47
CA GLU A 28 -5.42 -25.34 6.03
C GLU A 28 -6.65 -25.12 6.90
N HIS A 29 -6.67 -24.03 7.68
CA HIS A 29 -7.73 -23.72 8.63
C HIS A 29 -8.37 -22.37 8.31
N ASN A 30 -9.69 -22.28 8.28
CA ASN A 30 -10.43 -21.04 8.02
C ASN A 30 -10.95 -20.40 9.31
N GLU A 31 -10.14 -20.37 10.35
CA GLU A 31 -10.44 -19.70 11.61
C GLU A 31 -9.30 -18.74 11.94
N TRP A 32 -9.66 -17.49 12.16
CA TRP A 32 -8.75 -16.36 12.18
C TRP A 32 -9.02 -15.49 13.39
N ARG A 33 -7.98 -14.81 13.86
CA ARG A 33 -8.05 -13.77 14.88
C ARG A 33 -7.49 -12.48 14.34
N PHE A 34 -8.08 -11.38 14.78
CA PHE A 34 -7.55 -10.06 14.49
C PHE A 34 -6.30 -9.83 15.34
N VAL A 35 -5.26 -9.23 14.74
CA VAL A 35 -4.03 -8.87 15.45
C VAL A 35 -3.87 -7.36 15.50
N ARG A 36 -3.86 -6.73 14.32
CA ARG A 36 -3.74 -5.27 14.17
C ARG A 36 -4.18 -4.82 12.79
N SER A 37 -4.35 -3.52 12.63
CA SER A 37 -4.77 -2.90 11.36
C SER A 37 -3.89 -1.73 11.00
N THR A 38 -3.69 -1.51 9.70
CA THR A 38 -3.31 -0.20 9.14
C THR A 38 -4.55 0.43 8.50
N TRP A 39 -4.38 1.61 7.88
CA TRP A 39 -5.48 2.26 7.14
C TRP A 39 -5.99 1.41 5.96
N SER A 40 -5.12 0.62 5.32
CA SER A 40 -5.42 -0.11 4.09
C SER A 40 -5.45 -1.63 4.26
N GLU A 41 -4.88 -2.17 5.33
CA GLU A 41 -4.65 -3.61 5.49
C GLU A 41 -4.93 -4.07 6.91
N LEU A 42 -5.25 -5.35 7.06
CA LEU A 42 -5.56 -6.01 8.31
C LEU A 42 -4.63 -7.19 8.50
N LEU A 43 -3.90 -7.20 9.61
CA LEU A 43 -3.13 -8.36 10.04
C LEU A 43 -4.02 -9.27 10.84
N ILE A 44 -4.12 -10.49 10.34
CA ILE A 44 -4.86 -11.58 10.98
C ILE A 44 -3.92 -12.75 11.21
N GLN A 45 -4.25 -13.57 12.21
CA GLN A 45 -3.52 -14.78 12.53
C GLN A 45 -4.43 -15.99 12.45
N ASN A 46 -3.93 -17.07 11.84
CA ASN A 46 -4.63 -18.35 11.80
C ASN A 46 -4.62 -19.00 13.19
N THR A 47 -5.78 -19.42 13.70
CA THR A 47 -5.87 -20.04 15.03
C THR A 47 -5.18 -21.42 15.09
N GLY A 48 -5.18 -22.17 13.99
CA GLY A 48 -4.58 -23.51 13.91
C GLY A 48 -3.08 -23.46 13.61
N THR A 49 -2.67 -22.72 12.56
CA THR A 49 -1.28 -22.71 12.07
C THR A 49 -0.42 -21.59 12.66
N ARG A 50 -1.03 -20.61 13.35
CA ARG A 50 -0.39 -19.36 13.81
C ARG A 50 0.24 -18.52 12.70
N GLU A 51 -0.09 -18.80 11.45
CA GLU A 51 0.37 -18.00 10.31
C GLU A 51 -0.29 -16.63 10.32
N GLU A 52 0.54 -15.60 10.11
CA GLU A 52 0.09 -14.22 10.03
C GLU A 52 0.00 -13.76 8.59
N ILE A 53 -1.13 -13.14 8.24
CA ILE A 53 -1.43 -12.72 6.88
C ILE A 53 -2.01 -11.31 6.89
N TRP A 54 -1.49 -10.46 5.98
CA TRP A 54 -2.06 -9.14 5.72
C TRP A 54 -3.13 -9.21 4.64
N ILE A 55 -4.35 -8.76 4.94
CA ILE A 55 -5.46 -8.69 3.99
C ILE A 55 -5.81 -7.23 3.68
N PRO A 56 -5.85 -6.83 2.40
CA PRO A 56 -6.33 -5.50 2.03
C PRO A 56 -7.81 -5.30 2.41
N ARG A 57 -8.09 -4.23 3.16
CA ARG A 57 -9.44 -3.83 3.63
C ARG A 57 -10.46 -3.73 2.50
N ARG A 58 -10.02 -3.36 1.29
CA ARG A 58 -10.85 -3.29 0.08
C ARG A 58 -11.48 -4.62 -0.35
N TYR A 59 -11.01 -5.75 0.18
CA TYR A 59 -11.57 -7.07 -0.12
C TYR A 59 -12.47 -7.60 1.00
N ILE A 60 -12.69 -6.82 2.05
CA ILE A 60 -13.55 -7.19 3.16
C ILE A 60 -14.93 -6.59 2.93
N GLY A 61 -15.94 -7.44 3.10
CA GLY A 61 -17.34 -7.12 2.93
C GLY A 61 -18.07 -7.06 4.26
N GLU A 62 -19.36 -7.38 4.21
CA GLU A 62 -20.24 -7.36 5.37
C GLU A 62 -19.84 -8.41 6.39
N ILE A 63 -20.02 -8.06 7.67
CA ILE A 63 -19.80 -8.98 8.77
C ILE A 63 -21.16 -9.44 9.27
N SER A 64 -21.40 -10.74 9.16
CA SER A 64 -22.63 -11.33 9.66
C SER A 64 -22.51 -11.48 11.18
N GLN A 65 -23.10 -10.54 11.90
CA GLN A 65 -23.42 -10.66 13.33
C GLN A 65 -24.88 -11.10 13.48
N ILE A 66 -25.19 -12.33 13.09
CA ILE A 66 -26.55 -12.85 13.24
C ILE A 66 -26.47 -14.09 14.10
N ASP A 67 -26.56 -13.93 15.43
CA ASP A 67 -26.92 -14.93 16.46
C ASP A 67 -26.31 -16.36 16.35
N GLN A 68 -25.28 -16.55 15.55
CA GLN A 68 -24.65 -17.83 15.23
C GLN A 68 -23.37 -18.02 16.06
N PRO A 69 -22.99 -19.27 16.35
CA PRO A 69 -21.83 -19.56 17.19
C PRO A 69 -20.48 -19.13 16.57
N VAL A 70 -20.40 -18.93 15.25
CA VAL A 70 -19.18 -18.56 14.53
C VAL A 70 -19.37 -17.24 13.79
N MET A 71 -18.48 -16.27 14.01
CA MET A 71 -18.53 -15.01 13.28
C MET A 71 -18.01 -15.18 11.86
N ILE A 72 -18.77 -14.68 10.89
CA ILE A 72 -18.41 -14.79 9.48
C ILE A 72 -18.13 -13.40 8.91
N VAL A 73 -16.93 -13.25 8.38
CA VAL A 73 -16.48 -12.06 7.67
C VAL A 73 -16.59 -12.31 6.18
N GLY A 74 -17.42 -11.52 5.51
CA GLY A 74 -17.56 -11.59 4.06
C GLY A 74 -16.27 -11.13 3.36
N LEU A 75 -15.88 -11.85 2.31
CA LEU A 75 -14.87 -11.38 1.36
C LEU A 75 -15.56 -10.97 0.05
N LEU A 76 -15.26 -9.76 -0.43
CA LEU A 76 -15.78 -9.21 -1.69
C LEU A 76 -15.18 -9.90 -2.92
N LYS A 77 -14.02 -10.54 -2.76
CA LYS A 77 -13.37 -11.37 -3.77
C LYS A 77 -12.81 -12.61 -3.11
N GLN A 78 -12.84 -13.73 -3.81
CA GLN A 78 -12.11 -14.92 -3.37
C GLN A 78 -10.61 -14.61 -3.35
N LEU A 79 -9.95 -14.90 -2.24
CA LEU A 79 -8.52 -14.68 -2.04
C LEU A 79 -7.79 -16.02 -2.04
N GLU A 80 -6.55 -16.01 -2.48
CA GLU A 80 -5.65 -17.16 -2.49
C GLU A 80 -4.33 -16.77 -1.84
N TYR A 81 -3.89 -17.57 -0.88
CA TYR A 81 -2.60 -17.43 -0.23
C TYR A 81 -1.51 -18.06 -1.11
N ARG A 82 -0.53 -17.24 -1.51
CA ARG A 82 0.63 -17.66 -2.29
C ARG A 82 1.88 -16.95 -1.79
N ALA A 83 2.91 -17.72 -1.46
CA ALA A 83 4.24 -17.21 -1.12
C ALA A 83 4.25 -16.11 -0.03
N GLY A 84 3.48 -16.28 1.05
CA GLY A 84 3.45 -15.32 2.16
C GLY A 84 2.45 -14.17 2.01
N ALA A 85 1.72 -14.08 0.90
CA ALA A 85 0.78 -12.98 0.64
C ALA A 85 -0.56 -13.49 0.07
N VAL A 86 -1.63 -12.71 0.27
CA VAL A 86 -2.93 -13.00 -0.34
C VAL A 86 -3.14 -12.22 -1.63
N TRP A 87 -3.62 -12.94 -2.64
CA TRP A 87 -3.92 -12.42 -3.97
C TRP A 87 -5.37 -12.71 -4.33
N PRO A 88 -6.06 -11.82 -5.08
CA PRO A 88 -7.37 -12.14 -5.63
C PRO A 88 -7.26 -13.38 -6.53
N ALA A 89 -8.03 -14.41 -6.22
CA ALA A 89 -8.06 -15.63 -7.01
C ALA A 89 -8.58 -15.33 -8.42
N GLN A 90 -7.78 -15.62 -9.45
CA GLN A 90 -8.18 -15.46 -10.83
C GLN A 90 -8.85 -16.76 -11.30
N ARG A 91 -10.18 -16.73 -11.44
CA ARG A 91 -10.93 -17.86 -12.02
C ARG A 91 -10.53 -17.99 -13.50
N ARG A 92 -9.75 -19.02 -13.84
CA ARG A 92 -9.53 -19.41 -15.23
C ARG A 92 -10.82 -20.04 -15.72
N ILE A 93 -11.65 -19.26 -16.41
CA ILE A 93 -12.79 -19.79 -17.14
C ILE A 93 -12.19 -20.45 -18.39
N LEU A 94 -12.12 -21.78 -18.38
CA LEU A 94 -12.03 -22.53 -19.63
C LEU A 94 -13.44 -22.46 -20.22
N GLU A 95 -13.64 -21.63 -21.25
CA GLU A 95 -14.84 -21.75 -22.06
C GLU A 95 -14.87 -23.18 -22.60
N MET A 96 -15.91 -23.92 -22.24
CA MET A 96 -16.16 -25.19 -22.91
C MET A 96 -16.47 -24.85 -24.37
N PRO A 97 -15.73 -25.40 -25.34
CA PRO A 97 -16.14 -25.32 -26.73
C PRO A 97 -17.57 -25.85 -26.82
N ALA A 98 -18.44 -25.11 -27.50
CA ALA A 98 -19.81 -25.55 -27.72
C ALA A 98 -19.77 -26.95 -28.37
N PRO A 99 -20.56 -27.92 -27.89
CA PRO A 99 -20.61 -29.22 -28.53
C PRO A 99 -21.16 -29.05 -29.96
N ASP A 100 -20.34 -29.35 -30.95
CA ASP A 100 -20.74 -29.50 -32.35
C ASP A 100 -21.59 -30.77 -32.50
N HIS A 101 -22.83 -30.73 -32.00
CA HIS A 101 -23.81 -31.78 -32.28
C HIS A 101 -24.85 -31.27 -33.27
N PRO A 102 -24.76 -31.64 -34.56
CA PRO A 102 -25.95 -31.67 -35.41
C PRO A 102 -26.86 -32.79 -34.89
N ALA A 103 -28.16 -32.51 -34.82
CA ALA A 103 -29.18 -33.47 -34.44
C ALA A 103 -29.06 -34.76 -35.27
N SER A 104 -28.74 -35.89 -34.63
CA SER A 104 -28.77 -37.20 -35.27
C SER A 104 -30.19 -37.56 -35.69
N ARG A 105 -30.42 -37.55 -37.01
CA ARG A 105 -31.43 -38.36 -37.67
C ARG A 105 -30.71 -39.26 -38.66
N GLY A 106 -30.91 -40.57 -38.53
CA GLY A 106 -30.58 -41.57 -39.55
C GLY A 106 -29.20 -42.21 -39.40
N ALA A 107 -29.19 -43.51 -39.16
CA ALA A 107 -28.03 -44.38 -39.30
C ALA A 107 -27.76 -44.63 -40.79
N GLU A 108 -26.49 -44.65 -41.18
CA GLU A 108 -25.93 -45.54 -42.20
C GLU A 108 -24.39 -45.54 -42.06
N GLU A 109 -23.82 -46.73 -42.03
CA GLU A 109 -22.40 -47.03 -41.85
C GLU A 109 -21.58 -46.78 -43.12
N GLU A 110 -20.26 -46.76 -42.92
CA GLU A 110 -19.21 -47.21 -43.86
C GLU A 110 -18.55 -46.15 -44.77
N THR A 111 -17.34 -45.72 -44.37
CA THR A 111 -16.07 -46.03 -45.05
C THR A 111 -14.95 -45.13 -44.48
N ALA A 112 -13.92 -45.75 -43.93
CA ALA A 112 -12.72 -45.09 -43.44
C ALA A 112 -11.77 -44.75 -44.60
N GLU A 113 -11.39 -43.47 -44.74
CA GLU A 113 -10.28 -43.01 -45.58
C GLU A 113 -9.18 -42.34 -44.71
N PRO A 114 -7.89 -42.46 -45.10
CA PRO A 114 -6.75 -42.18 -44.22
C PRO A 114 -6.50 -40.68 -43.99
N PRO A 115 -5.76 -40.31 -42.93
CA PRO A 115 -5.53 -38.92 -42.56
C PRO A 115 -4.65 -38.21 -43.59
N HIS A 116 -5.20 -37.15 -44.20
CA HIS A 116 -4.43 -36.18 -44.96
C HIS A 116 -3.52 -35.38 -44.01
N MET A 117 -2.22 -35.69 -44.02
CA MET A 117 -1.20 -34.81 -43.44
C MET A 117 -1.17 -33.48 -44.24
N PRO A 118 -1.26 -32.31 -43.59
CA PRO A 118 -0.92 -31.08 -44.27
C PRO A 118 0.59 -31.05 -44.49
N ARG A 119 0.94 -31.08 -45.78
CA ARG A 119 2.26 -30.86 -46.36
C ARG A 119 2.88 -29.59 -45.77
N GLY A 120 4.04 -29.75 -45.11
CA GLY A 120 4.83 -28.64 -44.59
C GLY A 120 5.15 -27.63 -45.69
N PHE A 121 4.88 -26.36 -45.41
CA PHE A 121 5.38 -25.23 -46.18
C PHE A 121 6.75 -24.83 -45.64
N GLU A 122 7.82 -25.32 -46.25
CA GLU A 122 9.07 -24.57 -46.39
C GLU A 122 9.09 -24.01 -47.82
N GLY A 123 9.49 -22.79 -48.14
CA GLY A 123 10.13 -21.73 -47.38
C GLY A 123 10.79 -20.79 -48.39
N LYS A 124 10.67 -19.47 -48.21
CA LYS A 124 11.70 -18.46 -48.56
C LYS A 124 11.32 -17.01 -48.22
N THR A 125 10.04 -16.72 -48.00
CA THR A 125 9.59 -15.35 -47.69
C THR A 125 9.44 -15.08 -46.19
N GLU A 126 9.13 -16.10 -45.38
CA GLU A 126 8.94 -15.95 -43.92
C GLU A 126 10.21 -15.54 -43.16
N SER A 127 11.40 -16.01 -43.60
CA SER A 127 12.64 -15.69 -42.89
C SER A 127 12.97 -14.19 -42.94
N ARG A 128 12.60 -13.49 -44.02
CA ARG A 128 12.84 -12.04 -44.13
C ARG A 128 11.87 -11.23 -43.28
N VAL A 129 10.60 -11.61 -43.29
CA VAL A 129 9.55 -10.93 -42.50
C VAL A 129 9.78 -11.17 -41.00
N GLY A 130 10.06 -12.42 -40.59
CA GLY A 130 10.39 -12.73 -39.20
C GLY A 130 11.67 -12.03 -38.72
N ARG A 131 12.71 -11.94 -39.58
CA ARG A 131 13.94 -11.23 -39.25
C ARG A 131 13.72 -9.71 -39.14
N LEU A 132 12.86 -9.12 -39.98
CA LEU A 132 12.48 -7.71 -39.89
C LEU A 132 11.68 -7.41 -38.63
N ILE A 133 10.73 -8.28 -38.26
CA ILE A 133 9.95 -8.14 -37.02
C ILE A 133 10.86 -8.26 -35.79
N ALA A 134 11.75 -9.25 -35.76
CA ALA A 134 12.72 -9.41 -34.68
C ALA A 134 13.66 -8.20 -34.55
N LEU A 135 14.11 -7.65 -35.68
CA LEU A 135 14.99 -6.48 -35.72
C LEU A 135 14.26 -5.21 -35.29
N ALA A 136 13.00 -5.03 -35.69
CA ALA A 136 12.16 -3.92 -35.24
C ALA A 136 11.87 -3.99 -33.74
N LEU A 137 11.59 -5.17 -33.19
CA LEU A 137 11.41 -5.39 -31.76
C LEU A 137 12.69 -5.08 -30.97
N LEU A 138 13.85 -5.54 -31.46
CA LEU A 138 15.14 -5.24 -30.83
C LEU A 138 15.46 -3.75 -30.87
N LEU A 139 15.21 -3.07 -32.00
CA LEU A 139 15.39 -1.62 -32.10
C LEU A 139 14.43 -0.86 -31.19
N GLY A 140 13.17 -1.29 -31.11
CA GLY A 140 12.18 -0.69 -30.20
C GLY A 140 12.57 -0.85 -28.74
N LEU A 141 13.01 -2.06 -28.34
CA LEU A 141 13.47 -2.33 -26.98
C LEU A 141 14.73 -1.53 -26.66
N ALA A 142 15.72 -1.52 -27.57
CA ALA A 142 16.94 -0.75 -27.42
C ALA A 142 16.66 0.76 -27.34
N GLY A 143 15.73 1.26 -28.15
CA GLY A 143 15.26 2.65 -28.11
C GLY A 143 14.59 3.00 -26.78
N CYS A 144 13.73 2.13 -26.26
CA CYS A 144 13.13 2.30 -24.94
C CYS A 144 14.20 2.31 -23.84
N VAL A 145 15.15 1.36 -23.85
CA VAL A 145 16.24 1.32 -22.88
C VAL A 145 17.12 2.57 -22.98
N PHE A 146 17.40 3.05 -24.21
CA PHE A 146 18.19 4.25 -24.45
C PHE A 146 17.48 5.52 -23.96
N LEU A 147 16.16 5.64 -24.19
CA LEU A 147 15.35 6.71 -23.64
C LEU A 147 15.34 6.66 -22.11
N ILE A 148 15.12 5.48 -21.54
CA ILE A 148 15.17 5.28 -20.08
C ILE A 148 16.54 5.69 -19.54
N TYR A 149 17.65 5.34 -20.21
CA TYR A 149 18.99 5.72 -19.79
C TYR A 149 19.20 7.24 -19.82
N LEU A 150 18.77 7.92 -20.89
CA LEU A 150 18.81 9.38 -21.01
C LEU A 150 17.98 10.07 -19.92
N PHE A 151 16.77 9.57 -19.65
CA PHE A 151 15.87 10.16 -18.66
C PHE A 151 16.18 9.76 -17.21
N GLN A 152 16.81 8.60 -16.97
CA GLN A 152 17.33 8.23 -15.64
C GLN A 152 18.54 9.09 -15.27
N GLY A 153 19.40 9.45 -16.23
CA GLY A 153 20.53 10.37 -16.00
C GLY A 153 20.09 11.78 -15.58
N ALA A 154 18.96 12.27 -16.08
CA ALA A 154 18.39 13.58 -15.71
C ALA A 154 17.58 13.54 -14.40
N ARG A 155 17.23 12.35 -13.89
CA ARG A 155 16.48 12.16 -12.63
C ARG A 155 17.17 11.15 -11.73
N GLY A 156 18.49 11.26 -11.62
CA GLY A 156 19.32 10.54 -10.65
C GLY A 156 19.05 10.97 -9.20
N GLY A 157 17.78 11.09 -8.80
CA GLY A 157 17.40 11.03 -7.41
C GLY A 157 17.43 9.57 -7.02
N ARG A 158 18.49 9.14 -6.32
CA ARG A 158 18.42 7.94 -5.50
C ARG A 158 17.16 8.08 -4.67
N VAL A 159 16.11 7.33 -5.00
CA VAL A 159 14.97 7.17 -4.10
C VAL A 159 15.48 6.22 -3.02
N THR A 160 16.34 6.77 -2.17
CA THR A 160 16.60 6.23 -0.86
C THR A 160 15.27 6.38 -0.15
N TYR A 161 14.46 5.33 -0.18
CA TYR A 161 13.39 5.14 0.77
C TYR A 161 14.06 5.00 2.14
N GLU A 162 14.49 6.12 2.73
CA GLU A 162 14.51 6.22 4.17
C GLU A 162 13.04 6.15 4.54
N ALA A 163 12.64 4.97 5.00
CA ALA A 163 11.50 4.82 5.87
C ALA A 163 11.79 5.66 7.12
N ILE A 164 11.67 6.99 7.00
CA ILE A 164 11.29 7.81 8.12
C ILE A 164 9.89 7.30 8.40
N LEU A 165 9.85 6.25 9.24
CA LEU A 165 8.71 5.93 10.07
C LEU A 165 8.07 7.28 10.37
N GLN A 166 6.81 7.46 9.97
CA GLN A 166 5.91 8.32 10.73
C GLN A 166 5.94 7.74 12.14
N THR A 167 7.03 8.04 12.83
CA THR A 167 7.20 7.84 14.24
C THR A 167 6.09 8.74 14.72
N ASP A 168 5.06 8.14 15.27
CA ASP A 168 4.02 8.87 15.94
C ASP A 168 4.76 9.57 17.08
N LEU A 169 5.20 10.81 16.84
CA LEU A 169 6.11 11.53 17.75
C LEU A 169 5.45 11.71 19.12
N ALA A 170 4.17 11.32 19.26
CA ALA A 170 3.31 11.54 20.42
C ALA A 170 3.38 13.00 20.88
N LEU A 171 3.72 13.89 19.95
CA LEU A 171 3.82 15.33 20.14
C LEU A 171 2.57 15.99 19.53
N THR A 172 1.94 16.80 20.35
CA THR A 172 0.69 17.49 20.10
C THR A 172 0.91 19.00 20.19
N ALA A 173 -0.03 19.80 19.68
CA ALA A 173 0.07 21.26 19.73
C ALA A 173 0.12 21.85 21.16
N GLN A 174 -0.13 21.05 22.19
CA GLN A 174 -0.10 21.49 23.59
C GLN A 174 1.28 21.27 24.24
N ASP A 175 2.14 20.44 23.66
CA ASP A 175 3.43 20.12 24.25
C ASP A 175 4.36 21.35 24.21
N ASP A 176 4.96 21.64 25.35
CA ASP A 176 6.03 22.63 25.47
C ASP A 176 7.42 22.01 25.41
N TYR A 177 8.43 22.85 25.58
CA TYR A 177 9.83 22.44 25.63
C TYR A 177 10.11 21.34 26.65
N PHE A 178 9.54 21.42 27.86
CA PHE A 178 9.80 20.44 28.92
C PHE A 178 9.12 19.11 28.61
N ASP A 179 7.91 19.15 28.05
CA ASP A 179 7.23 17.95 27.55
C ASP A 179 8.01 17.26 26.44
N ILE A 180 8.57 18.04 25.51
CA ILE A 180 9.42 17.51 24.43
C ILE A 180 10.67 16.85 25.00
N ILE A 181 11.37 17.49 25.95
CA ILE A 181 12.55 16.89 26.58
C ILE A 181 12.19 15.61 27.33
N ARG A 182 11.05 15.58 28.02
CA ARG A 182 10.59 14.39 28.73
C ARG A 182 10.31 13.22 27.78
N LYS A 183 9.78 13.48 26.58
CA LYS A 183 9.41 12.46 25.59
C LYS A 183 10.58 12.04 24.68
N LEU A 184 11.40 12.99 24.24
CA LEU A 184 12.43 12.79 23.21
C LEU A 184 13.86 12.86 23.77
N GLY A 185 14.05 13.32 25.00
CA GLY A 185 15.36 13.55 25.61
C GLY A 185 15.92 14.94 25.32
N THR A 186 17.15 15.19 25.76
CA THR A 186 17.82 16.47 25.54
C THR A 186 18.19 16.63 24.06
N PRO A 187 17.84 17.76 23.41
CA PRO A 187 18.26 18.03 22.05
C PRO A 187 19.78 18.27 22.00
N LYS A 188 20.39 18.01 20.85
CA LYS A 188 21.82 18.27 20.67
C LYS A 188 22.09 19.76 20.55
N ASP A 189 21.27 20.44 19.76
CA ASP A 189 21.35 21.87 19.50
C ASP A 189 19.97 22.53 19.68
N ASP A 190 19.99 23.78 20.14
CA ASP A 190 18.80 24.56 20.49
C ASP A 190 18.98 26.01 20.04
N HIS A 191 18.17 26.44 19.08
CA HIS A 191 18.29 27.74 18.43
C HIS A 191 16.98 28.51 18.43
N TRP A 192 17.05 29.83 18.66
CA TRP A 192 15.93 30.75 18.56
C TRP A 192 16.08 31.70 17.36
N ARG A 193 15.03 31.88 16.58
CA ARG A 193 15.06 32.74 15.37
C ARG A 193 14.95 34.23 15.65
N SER A 194 14.44 34.62 16.82
CA SER A 194 14.02 36.00 17.02
C SER A 194 13.93 36.42 18.49
N GLU A 195 14.31 37.67 18.75
CA GLU A 195 14.10 38.41 20.00
C GLU A 195 13.14 39.60 19.79
N THR A 196 12.76 39.90 18.53
CA THR A 196 12.15 41.18 18.10
C THR A 196 10.97 41.05 17.12
N GLY A 197 10.43 39.85 16.90
CA GLY A 197 9.27 39.61 16.03
C GLY A 197 8.00 39.25 16.79
N GLU A 198 6.83 39.51 16.20
CA GLU A 198 5.50 39.16 16.75
C GLU A 198 5.35 37.65 17.00
N MET A 199 6.11 36.82 16.27
CA MET A 199 6.13 35.37 16.40
C MET A 199 7.57 34.88 16.52
N GLN A 200 7.83 34.12 17.57
CA GLN A 200 9.12 33.56 17.90
C GLN A 200 9.14 32.07 17.55
N TYR A 201 10.27 31.60 17.02
CA TYR A 201 10.48 30.22 16.66
C TYR A 201 11.69 29.68 17.42
N ARG A 202 11.55 28.46 17.92
CA ARG A 202 12.63 27.67 18.51
C ARG A 202 12.80 26.39 17.73
N ILE A 203 14.02 26.00 17.44
CA ILE A 203 14.36 24.75 16.79
C ILE A 203 15.23 23.93 17.70
N LEU A 204 14.82 22.67 17.90
CA LEU A 204 15.56 21.68 18.66
C LEU A 204 16.03 20.59 17.71
N GLU A 205 17.34 20.43 17.56
CA GLU A 205 17.90 19.46 16.62
C GLU A 205 18.15 18.10 17.29
N TYR A 206 17.65 17.03 16.66
CA TYR A 206 17.90 15.64 17.06
C TYR A 206 18.58 14.90 15.89
N PRO A 207 19.86 15.18 15.61
CA PRO A 207 20.56 14.60 14.46
C PRO A 207 20.65 13.08 14.53
N ASP A 208 20.74 12.51 15.72
CA ASP A 208 20.76 11.06 15.97
C ASP A 208 19.44 10.39 15.56
N ARG A 209 18.33 11.13 15.61
CA ARG A 209 17.00 10.68 15.18
C ARG A 209 16.64 11.16 13.76
N GLY A 210 17.46 12.03 13.18
CA GLY A 210 17.30 12.54 11.81
C GLY A 210 16.18 13.54 11.60
N PHE A 211 15.72 14.21 12.66
CA PHE A 211 14.71 15.27 12.55
C PHE A 211 15.01 16.43 13.50
N SER A 212 14.40 17.58 13.21
CA SER A 212 14.41 18.78 14.05
C SER A 212 12.98 19.13 14.45
N ILE A 213 12.79 19.48 15.72
CA ILE A 213 11.51 19.88 16.29
C ILE A 213 11.40 21.40 16.24
N VAL A 214 10.23 21.90 15.83
CA VAL A 214 9.94 23.33 15.77
C VAL A 214 8.88 23.68 16.80
N LEU A 215 9.19 24.66 17.65
CA LEU A 215 8.24 25.31 18.55
C LEU A 215 8.00 26.75 18.10
N MET A 216 6.81 27.26 18.40
CA MET A 216 6.39 28.59 18.04
C MET A 216 5.50 29.19 19.12
N GLY A 217 5.69 30.48 19.39
CA GLY A 217 4.85 31.24 20.31
C GLY A 217 5.03 32.74 20.10
N VAL A 218 4.11 33.51 20.66
CA VAL A 218 4.23 34.98 20.73
C VAL A 218 5.35 35.37 21.71
N GLU A 219 5.51 34.60 22.78
CA GLU A 219 6.55 34.75 23.81
C GLU A 219 7.41 33.48 23.90
N ARG A 220 8.67 33.59 24.35
CA ARG A 220 9.63 32.45 24.39
C ARG A 220 9.17 31.37 25.35
N ASP A 221 8.58 31.75 26.47
CA ASP A 221 8.04 30.86 27.52
C ASP A 221 6.73 30.18 27.09
N LYS A 222 5.98 30.79 26.16
CA LYS A 222 4.73 30.25 25.62
C LYS A 222 4.90 29.53 24.29
N ALA A 223 6.13 29.22 23.88
CA ALA A 223 6.37 28.49 22.63
C ALA A 223 5.87 27.04 22.75
N ARG A 224 4.99 26.65 21.83
CA ARG A 224 4.38 25.31 21.77
C ARG A 224 4.83 24.57 20.52
N TYR A 225 4.78 23.25 20.58
CA TYR A 225 5.10 22.41 19.43
C TYR A 225 4.20 22.70 18.23
N VAL A 226 4.82 22.91 17.08
CA VAL A 226 4.08 23.14 15.82
C VAL A 226 4.43 22.14 14.73
N GLY A 227 5.53 21.40 14.84
CA GLY A 227 5.84 20.32 13.92
C GLY A 227 7.29 19.91 13.92
N ALA A 228 7.62 18.96 13.05
CA ALA A 228 8.95 18.41 12.89
C ALA A 228 9.38 18.42 11.43
N LEU A 229 10.68 18.62 11.21
CA LEU A 229 11.34 18.69 9.91
C LEU A 229 12.40 17.58 9.82
N ASP A 230 12.62 16.98 8.65
CA ASP A 230 13.74 16.07 8.44
C ASP A 230 15.07 16.83 8.20
N LYS A 231 16.16 16.07 8.01
CA LYS A 231 17.49 16.62 7.64
C LYS A 231 17.47 17.48 6.36
N ASN A 232 16.52 17.25 5.46
CA ASN A 232 16.34 17.99 4.21
C ASN A 232 15.39 19.18 4.37
N TRP A 233 15.04 19.55 5.61
CA TRP A 233 14.10 20.62 5.94
C TRP A 233 12.67 20.40 5.41
N LYS A 234 12.30 19.14 5.16
CA LYS A 234 10.97 18.74 4.73
C LYS A 234 10.09 18.44 5.94
N VAL A 235 8.84 18.89 5.89
CA VAL A 235 7.88 18.66 6.97
C VAL A 235 7.55 17.17 7.08
N VAL A 236 7.96 16.57 8.20
CA VAL A 236 7.63 15.17 8.56
C VAL A 236 6.42 15.09 9.48
N HIS A 237 6.18 16.11 10.31
CA HIS A 237 5.01 16.20 11.17
C HIS A 237 4.49 17.63 11.25
N SER A 238 3.17 17.78 11.28
CA SER A 238 2.46 19.05 11.44
C SER A 238 1.27 18.86 12.36
N VAL A 239 0.97 19.86 13.18
CA VAL A 239 -0.17 19.80 14.10
C VAL A 239 -1.42 20.40 13.43
N LYS A 240 -2.59 19.86 13.78
CA LYS A 240 -3.89 20.43 13.40
C LYS A 240 -4.24 21.55 14.38
N LEU A 241 -4.63 22.70 13.85
CA LEU A 241 -5.05 23.85 14.63
C LEU A 241 -6.56 23.77 14.91
N PRO A 242 -7.06 24.38 16.01
CA PRO A 242 -8.48 24.36 16.37
C PRO A 242 -9.44 24.89 15.29
N GLY A 243 -8.95 25.72 14.36
CA GLY A 243 -9.71 26.26 13.23
C GLY A 243 -9.75 25.38 11.98
N GLY A 244 -9.36 24.10 12.07
CA GLY A 244 -9.38 23.16 10.94
C GLY A 244 -8.20 23.28 9.96
N GLY A 245 -7.31 24.26 10.15
CA GLY A 245 -6.04 24.37 9.42
C GLY A 245 -4.94 23.49 10.01
N ASP A 246 -3.82 23.37 9.30
CA ASP A 246 -2.60 22.74 9.81
C ASP A 246 -1.40 23.72 9.80
N THR A 247 -0.35 23.39 10.54
CA THR A 247 0.90 24.15 10.55
C THR A 247 1.82 23.80 9.37
N ARG A 248 1.41 22.90 8.47
CA ARG A 248 2.28 22.36 7.41
C ARG A 248 2.71 23.44 6.43
N ALA A 249 1.75 24.25 5.96
CA ALA A 249 2.02 25.33 5.01
C ALA A 249 2.98 26.38 5.58
N MET A 250 2.94 26.57 6.90
CA MET A 250 3.80 27.51 7.61
C MET A 250 5.22 26.96 7.76
N LEU A 251 5.36 25.69 8.15
CA LEU A 251 6.65 25.01 8.28
C LEU A 251 7.38 24.93 6.93
N GLN A 252 6.66 24.77 5.82
CA GLN A 252 7.24 24.81 4.47
C GLN A 252 7.86 26.16 4.10
N LYS A 253 7.35 27.26 4.67
CA LYS A 253 7.87 28.61 4.44
C LYS A 253 8.97 29.01 5.44
N LEU A 254 9.20 28.18 6.47
CA LEU A 254 10.20 28.45 7.49
C LEU A 254 11.60 28.22 6.91
N GLN A 255 12.40 29.28 6.76
CA GLN A 255 13.81 29.13 6.39
C GLN A 255 14.63 28.67 7.60
N LYS A 256 15.67 27.87 7.33
CA LYS A 256 16.66 27.46 8.33
C LYS A 256 17.43 28.67 8.87
N PHE A 257 17.70 28.69 10.16
CA PHE A 257 18.42 29.74 10.88
C PHE A 257 19.31 29.12 11.95
#